data_AF-A0A453BMN9-F1
#
_entry.id   AF-A0A453BMN9-F1
#
_cell.length_a   1.000
_cell.length_b   1.000
_cell.length_c   1.000
_cell.angle_alpha   90.00
_cell.angle_beta   90.00
_cell.angle_gamma   90.00
#
_symmetry.space_group_name_H-M   'P 1'
#
loop_
_entity.id
_entity.type
_entity.pdbx_description
1 polymer ?
#
loop_
_entity_poly.entity_id
_entity_poly.type
_entity_poly.pdbx_seq_one_letter_code
_entity_poly.pdbx_strand_id
1 'polypeptide(L)'
;MTTTILGFKLSMPIMISPTAMQKMAHPDGEYATARAASAAGTIMTLSSWATSSVEEVASTGPGIRFFQLYVYKDRKVVEQLVRRAEKAGFKAIALTVDTPRLGRREADIKNRFVLPPNLTLKNFEGLDLGKMDQANDSGLASYVAGQIDRTLSWKDVKWLQSITTMPILVKG
;
A
#
# COMPACT_ATOMS: atom_id res chain seq x y z
N MET A 1 16.24 0.10 -22.38
CA MET A 1 16.96 -0.86 -21.52
C MET A 1 15.98 -1.91 -21.00
N THR A 2 15.27 -2.61 -21.88
CA THR A 2 14.06 -3.35 -21.46
C THR A 2 14.37 -4.58 -20.62
N THR A 3 13.46 -4.96 -19.71
CA THR A 3 13.55 -6.20 -18.92
C THR A 3 12.16 -6.80 -18.71
N THR A 4 12.08 -7.97 -18.07
CA THR A 4 10.82 -8.61 -17.67
C THR A 4 10.83 -8.88 -16.17
N ILE A 5 9.81 -8.42 -15.46
CA ILE A 5 9.65 -8.63 -14.02
C ILE A 5 8.31 -9.34 -13.78
N LEU A 6 8.36 -10.52 -13.14
CA LEU A 6 7.18 -11.36 -12.87
C LEU A 6 6.29 -11.62 -14.11
N GLY A 7 6.92 -11.77 -15.28
CA GLY A 7 6.23 -11.99 -16.55
C GLY A 7 5.79 -10.71 -17.28
N PHE A 8 5.95 -9.53 -16.68
CA PHE A 8 5.58 -8.25 -17.30
C PHE A 8 6.78 -7.54 -17.92
N LYS A 9 6.68 -7.18 -19.19
CA LYS A 9 7.73 -6.46 -19.94
C LYS A 9 7.75 -4.99 -19.51
N LEU A 10 8.94 -4.48 -19.19
CA LEU A 10 9.19 -3.08 -18.82
C LEU A 10 10.18 -2.40 -19.78
N SER A 11 10.08 -1.08 -19.89
CA SER A 11 10.99 -0.24 -20.69
C SER A 11 12.42 -0.17 -20.10
N MET A 12 12.52 -0.29 -18.77
CA MET A 12 13.74 -0.17 -17.97
C MET A 12 13.66 -0.98 -16.66
N PRO A 13 14.79 -1.39 -16.06
CA PRO A 13 14.83 -2.12 -14.79
C PRO A 13 14.71 -1.19 -13.57
N ILE A 14 13.94 -0.12 -13.67
CA ILE A 14 13.79 0.90 -12.63
C ILE A 14 12.29 1.07 -12.37
N MET A 15 11.86 0.78 -11.14
CA MET A 15 10.46 0.81 -10.73
C MET A 15 10.25 1.83 -9.60
N ILE A 16 8.99 2.24 -9.39
CA ILE A 16 8.62 3.13 -8.28
C ILE A 16 8.28 2.26 -7.06
N SER A 17 9.00 2.51 -5.95
CA SER A 17 8.79 1.85 -4.67
C SER A 17 7.55 2.40 -3.93
N PRO A 18 6.98 1.63 -2.98
CA PRO A 18 5.83 2.09 -2.22
C PRO A 18 6.23 3.16 -1.20
N THR A 19 5.69 4.36 -1.38
CA THR A 19 5.78 5.47 -0.42
C THR A 19 4.37 5.88 0.02
N ALA A 20 4.19 6.09 1.32
CA ALA A 20 2.88 6.41 1.90
C ALA A 20 2.52 7.89 1.69
N MET A 21 1.22 8.19 1.66
CA MET A 21 0.65 9.53 1.79
C MET A 21 1.18 10.56 0.77
N GLN A 22 1.24 10.21 -0.52
CA GLN A 22 1.87 11.07 -1.53
C GLN A 22 1.14 12.40 -1.75
N LYS A 23 -0.15 12.51 -1.39
CA LYS A 23 -0.88 13.79 -1.46
C LYS A 23 -0.38 14.86 -0.49
N MET A 24 0.47 14.50 0.47
CA MET A 24 1.21 15.50 1.26
C MET A 24 2.25 16.26 0.44
N ALA A 25 2.79 15.64 -0.62
CA ALA A 25 3.81 16.24 -1.46
C ALA A 25 3.21 17.05 -2.62
N HIS A 26 2.09 16.61 -3.18
CA HIS A 26 1.40 17.27 -4.29
C HIS A 26 -0.08 16.88 -4.32
N PRO A 27 -1.04 17.76 -4.66
CA PRO A 27 -2.47 17.45 -4.63
C PRO A 27 -2.88 16.18 -5.41
N ASP A 28 -2.22 15.91 -6.54
CA ASP A 28 -2.45 14.69 -7.33
C ASP A 28 -1.92 13.41 -6.67
N GLY A 29 -0.91 13.50 -5.82
CA GLY A 29 -0.29 12.37 -5.11
C GLY A 29 -0.08 11.13 -5.99
N GLU A 30 -0.66 10.01 -5.56
CA GLU A 30 -0.53 8.73 -6.24
C GLU A 30 -1.12 8.70 -7.66
N TYR A 31 -2.05 9.60 -8.00
CA TYR A 31 -2.56 9.70 -9.37
C TYR A 31 -1.46 10.14 -10.34
N ALA A 32 -0.67 11.16 -9.95
CA ALA A 32 0.44 11.64 -10.77
C ALA A 32 1.51 10.54 -10.93
N THR A 33 1.86 9.86 -9.84
CA THR A 33 2.82 8.75 -9.84
C THR A 33 2.36 7.60 -10.74
N ALA A 34 1.08 7.24 -10.70
CA ALA A 34 0.52 6.19 -11.54
C ALA A 34 0.57 6.54 -13.02
N ARG A 35 0.15 7.77 -13.39
CA ARG A 35 0.24 8.26 -14.78
C ARG A 35 1.67 8.27 -15.28
N ALA A 36 2.61 8.74 -14.45
CA ALA A 36 4.03 8.79 -14.80
C ALA A 36 4.63 7.39 -14.99
N ALA A 37 4.33 6.43 -14.10
CA ALA A 37 4.79 5.05 -14.23
C ALA A 37 4.30 4.40 -15.52
N SER A 38 3.01 4.58 -15.85
CA SER A 38 2.42 4.11 -17.09
C SER A 38 3.08 4.73 -18.32
N ALA A 39 3.25 6.05 -18.35
CA ALA A 39 3.90 6.75 -19.46
C ALA A 39 5.38 6.33 -19.63
N ALA A 40 6.09 6.10 -18.52
CA ALA A 40 7.45 5.60 -18.53
C ALA A 40 7.55 4.12 -18.89
N GLY A 41 6.44 3.37 -18.96
CA GLY A 41 6.44 1.93 -19.23
C GLY A 41 7.09 1.10 -18.12
N THR A 42 6.90 1.50 -16.86
CA THR A 42 7.44 0.80 -15.68
C THR A 42 6.39 0.51 -14.61
N ILE A 43 6.79 -0.19 -13.55
CA ILE A 43 5.92 -0.60 -12.45
C ILE A 43 5.85 0.49 -11.39
N MET A 44 4.63 0.74 -10.91
CA MET A 44 4.38 1.44 -9.66
C MET A 44 3.98 0.43 -8.58
N THR A 45 4.64 0.49 -7.42
CA THR A 45 4.13 -0.19 -6.21
C THR A 45 3.36 0.82 -5.36
N LEU A 46 2.06 0.60 -5.17
CA LEU A 46 1.22 1.45 -4.34
C LEU A 46 1.34 1.04 -2.86
N SER A 47 1.46 2.02 -1.94
CA SER A 47 1.43 1.73 -0.50
C SER A 47 0.03 1.37 -0.01
N SER A 48 -0.08 0.44 0.94
CA SER A 48 -1.33 0.26 1.69
C SER A 48 -1.77 1.53 2.41
N TRP A 49 -0.83 2.42 2.78
CA TRP A 49 -1.08 3.73 3.41
C TRP A 49 -1.10 4.88 2.38
N ALA A 50 -1.53 4.60 1.16
CA ALA A 50 -1.71 5.63 0.14
C ALA A 50 -2.88 6.57 0.46
N THR A 51 -2.75 7.81 0.02
CA THR A 51 -3.80 8.85 0.04
C THR A 51 -4.73 8.80 -1.18
N SER A 52 -4.61 7.74 -1.97
CA SER A 52 -5.50 7.38 -3.07
C SER A 52 -5.70 5.87 -3.05
N SER A 53 -6.93 5.40 -3.27
CA SER A 53 -7.25 3.97 -3.20
C SER A 53 -6.69 3.19 -4.40
N VAL A 54 -6.67 1.85 -4.31
CA VAL A 54 -6.31 1.00 -5.45
C VAL A 54 -7.21 1.24 -6.67
N GLU A 55 -8.50 1.52 -6.48
CA GLU A 55 -9.44 1.81 -7.58
C GLU A 55 -9.18 3.19 -8.19
N GLU A 56 -8.99 4.20 -7.34
CA GLU A 56 -8.62 5.55 -7.76
C GLU A 56 -7.33 5.54 -8.60
N VAL A 57 -6.31 4.81 -8.13
CA VAL A 57 -5.04 4.65 -8.85
C VAL A 57 -5.22 3.87 -10.15
N ALA A 58 -6.03 2.81 -10.17
CA ALA A 58 -6.33 2.06 -11.38
C ALA A 58 -7.09 2.91 -12.42
N SER A 59 -7.95 3.83 -11.97
CA SER A 59 -8.74 4.72 -12.83
C SER A 59 -7.89 5.70 -13.65
N THR A 60 -6.62 5.92 -13.26
CA THR A 60 -5.68 6.81 -13.99
C THR A 60 -5.32 6.31 -15.39
N GLY A 61 -5.60 5.04 -15.70
CA GLY A 61 -5.35 4.43 -16.99
C GLY A 61 -4.66 3.06 -16.88
N PRO A 62 -4.36 2.42 -18.02
CA PRO A 62 -3.63 1.15 -18.03
C PRO A 62 -2.22 1.33 -17.44
N GLY A 63 -1.70 0.30 -16.78
CA GLY A 63 -0.36 0.31 -16.18
C GLY A 63 -0.10 -0.96 -15.38
N ILE A 64 1.17 -1.33 -15.24
CA ILE A 64 1.57 -2.47 -14.39
C ILE A 64 1.75 -1.94 -12.97
N ARG A 65 0.94 -2.44 -12.04
CA ARG A 65 0.93 -1.96 -10.65
C ARG A 65 1.04 -3.11 -9.67
N PHE A 66 1.88 -2.93 -8.66
CA PHE A 66 1.99 -3.83 -7.50
C PHE A 66 1.39 -3.15 -6.28
N PHE A 67 0.95 -3.93 -5.30
CA PHE A 67 0.34 -3.41 -4.08
C PHE A 67 1.18 -3.81 -2.87
N GLN A 68 1.75 -2.84 -2.17
CA GLN A 68 2.46 -3.07 -0.93
C GLN A 68 1.46 -3.30 0.20
N LEU A 69 1.70 -4.35 0.97
CA LEU A 69 0.81 -4.80 2.02
C LEU A 69 1.56 -4.94 3.35
N TYR A 70 0.96 -4.41 4.42
CA TYR A 70 1.22 -4.84 5.79
C TYR A 70 0.17 -5.88 6.18
N VAL A 71 0.58 -6.87 6.98
CA VAL A 71 -0.38 -7.79 7.57
C VAL A 71 -0.86 -7.20 8.90
N TYR A 72 -2.13 -6.82 8.93
CA TYR A 72 -2.81 -6.26 10.09
C TYR A 72 -3.34 -7.37 11.01
N LYS A 73 -3.51 -7.06 12.30
CA LYS A 73 -4.08 -7.97 13.31
C LYS A 73 -5.44 -8.50 12.87
N ASP A 74 -6.29 -7.62 12.36
CA ASP A 74 -7.52 -8.05 11.70
C ASP A 74 -7.22 -8.56 10.28
N ARG A 75 -7.19 -9.89 10.14
CA ARG A 75 -6.94 -10.57 8.87
C ARG A 75 -8.05 -10.31 7.84
N LYS A 76 -9.27 -9.96 8.26
CA LYS A 76 -10.35 -9.59 7.33
C LYS A 76 -10.06 -8.29 6.59
N VAL A 77 -9.39 -7.33 7.24
CA VAL A 77 -8.95 -6.09 6.60
C VAL A 77 -7.92 -6.40 5.51
N VAL A 78 -6.97 -7.29 5.82
CA VAL A 78 -5.95 -7.74 4.86
C VAL A 78 -6.59 -8.44 3.66
N GLU A 79 -7.53 -9.34 3.89
CA GLU A 79 -8.28 -10.02 2.83
C GLU A 79 -9.04 -9.04 1.94
N GLN A 80 -9.73 -8.06 2.52
CA GLN A 80 -10.44 -7.01 1.78
C GLN A 80 -9.49 -6.18 0.91
N LEU A 81 -8.33 -5.79 1.45
CA LEU A 81 -7.31 -5.04 0.71
C LEU A 81 -6.76 -5.84 -0.47
N VAL A 82 -6.43 -7.12 -0.26
CA VAL A 82 -5.95 -8.02 -1.32
C VAL A 82 -7.01 -8.18 -2.41
N ARG A 83 -8.27 -8.42 -2.04
CA ARG A 83 -9.38 -8.55 -3.00
C ARG A 83 -9.64 -7.25 -3.78
N ARG A 84 -9.54 -6.08 -3.13
CA ARG A 84 -9.63 -4.79 -3.81
C ARG A 84 -8.49 -4.60 -4.82
N ALA A 85 -7.26 -4.94 -4.45
CA ALA A 85 -6.11 -4.87 -5.36
C ALA A 85 -6.28 -5.80 -6.57
N GLU A 86 -6.71 -7.05 -6.37
CA GLU A 86 -7.01 -7.99 -7.46
C GLU A 86 -8.08 -7.43 -8.42
N LYS A 87 -9.21 -6.95 -7.87
CA LYS A 87 -10.30 -6.35 -8.65
C LYS A 87 -9.86 -5.10 -9.42
N ALA A 88 -8.98 -4.30 -8.84
CA ALA A 88 -8.39 -3.12 -9.48
C ALA A 88 -7.30 -3.49 -10.51
N GLY A 89 -7.01 -4.77 -10.72
CA GLY A 89 -6.11 -5.25 -11.77
C GLY A 89 -4.63 -5.20 -11.42
N PHE A 90 -4.29 -5.04 -10.13
CA PHE A 90 -2.91 -5.11 -9.64
C PHE A 90 -2.32 -6.50 -9.91
N LYS A 91 -1.00 -6.56 -10.05
CA LYS A 91 -0.30 -7.71 -10.62
C LYS A 91 0.57 -8.49 -9.63
N ALA A 92 0.85 -7.94 -8.46
CA ALA A 92 1.59 -8.61 -7.40
C ALA A 92 1.34 -7.93 -6.06
N ILE A 93 1.59 -8.67 -4.98
CA ILE A 93 1.67 -8.14 -3.61
C ILE A 93 3.14 -7.95 -3.24
N ALA A 94 3.51 -6.78 -2.74
CA ALA A 94 4.78 -6.55 -2.05
C ALA A 94 4.56 -6.60 -0.53
N LEU A 95 4.70 -7.79 0.05
CA LEU A 95 4.50 -8.02 1.48
C LEU A 95 5.68 -7.44 2.26
N THR A 96 5.41 -6.46 3.12
CA THR A 96 6.44 -5.86 3.98
C THR A 96 6.65 -6.68 5.25
N VAL A 97 7.86 -7.21 5.45
CA VAL A 97 8.21 -8.12 6.57
C VAL A 97 9.21 -7.51 7.57
N ASP A 98 9.78 -6.35 7.26
CA ASP A 98 10.75 -5.62 8.09
C ASP A 98 10.11 -4.72 9.16
N THR A 99 8.77 -4.62 9.18
CA THR A 99 8.04 -3.66 10.04
C THR A 99 7.05 -4.37 10.96
N PRO A 100 7.46 -5.28 11.87
CA PRO A 100 6.59 -5.69 12.96
C PRO A 100 6.32 -4.49 13.89
N ARG A 101 7.30 -3.59 14.03
CA ARG A 101 7.15 -2.29 14.68
C ARG A 101 7.61 -1.20 13.75
N LEU A 102 7.01 -0.03 13.86
CA LEU A 102 7.58 1.17 13.26
C LEU A 102 8.95 1.48 13.87
N GLY A 103 9.92 1.78 13.01
CA GLY A 103 11.22 2.31 13.40
C GLY A 103 11.09 3.69 14.04
N ARG A 104 12.04 4.05 14.90
CA ARG A 104 12.06 5.35 15.58
C ARG A 104 12.64 6.42 14.66
N ARG A 105 11.80 7.32 14.16
CA ARG A 105 12.18 8.46 13.32
C ARG A 105 12.14 9.72 14.17
N GLU A 106 13.30 10.19 14.61
CA GLU A 106 13.37 11.27 15.60
C GLU A 106 12.77 12.60 15.11
N ALA A 107 12.89 12.88 13.82
CA ALA A 107 12.28 14.05 13.20
C ALA A 107 10.75 14.02 13.33
N ASP A 108 10.11 12.88 13.03
CA ASP A 108 8.66 12.71 13.14
C ASP A 108 8.18 12.91 14.59
N ILE A 109 8.98 12.44 15.57
CA ILE A 109 8.70 12.63 16.99
C ILE A 109 8.81 14.11 17.38
N LYS A 110 9.91 14.78 17.00
CA LYS A 110 10.15 16.21 17.30
C LYS A 110 9.09 17.10 16.66
N ASN A 111 8.69 16.79 15.43
CA ASN A 111 7.72 17.54 14.65
C ASN A 111 6.27 17.18 14.96
N ARG A 112 6.04 16.13 15.78
CA ARG A 112 4.70 15.59 16.08
C ARG A 112 3.90 15.33 14.80
N PHE A 113 4.49 14.56 13.89
CA PHE A 113 3.91 14.31 12.58
C PHE A 113 2.46 13.82 12.68
N VAL A 114 1.57 14.50 11.96
CA VAL A 114 0.16 14.13 11.78
C VAL A 114 -0.18 14.27 10.30
N LEU A 115 -1.08 13.41 9.83
CA LEU A 115 -1.62 13.56 8.48
C LEU A 115 -2.43 14.87 8.39
N PRO A 116 -2.25 15.70 7.33
CA PRO A 116 -3.09 16.88 7.13
C PRO A 116 -4.58 16.54 7.13
N PRO A 117 -5.45 17.39 7.69
CA PRO A 117 -6.86 17.07 7.96
C PRO A 117 -7.70 16.84 6.70
N ASN A 118 -7.25 17.30 5.54
CA ASN A 118 -7.93 17.09 4.26
C ASN A 118 -7.52 15.78 3.56
N LEU A 119 -6.66 14.97 4.18
CA LEU A 119 -6.13 13.73 3.62
C LEU A 119 -6.51 12.54 4.51
N THR A 120 -6.70 11.39 3.88
CA THR A 120 -7.05 10.14 4.58
C THR A 120 -6.36 8.94 3.90
N LEU A 121 -6.28 7.81 4.60
CA LEU A 121 -5.72 6.56 4.06
C LEU A 121 -6.80 5.83 3.24
N LYS A 122 -6.93 6.22 1.97
CA LYS A 122 -8.06 5.86 1.09
C LYS A 122 -8.30 4.36 0.90
N ASN A 123 -7.29 3.51 1.08
CA ASN A 123 -7.49 2.05 0.98
C ASN A 123 -8.33 1.47 2.14
N PHE A 124 -8.38 2.15 3.29
CA PHE A 124 -9.17 1.74 4.46
C PHE A 124 -10.57 2.35 4.47
N GLU A 125 -10.82 3.35 3.62
CA GLU A 125 -12.14 3.95 3.47
C GLU A 125 -13.12 2.90 2.92
N GLY A 126 -14.27 2.78 3.58
CA GLY A 126 -15.32 1.82 3.25
C GLY A 126 -15.02 0.36 3.63
N LEU A 127 -13.92 0.09 4.34
CA LEU A 127 -13.66 -1.25 4.91
C LEU A 127 -14.36 -1.41 6.26
N ASP A 128 -14.74 -2.64 6.58
CA ASP A 128 -15.13 -3.00 7.95
C ASP A 128 -13.88 -3.09 8.84
N LEU A 129 -13.62 -2.02 9.60
CA LEU A 129 -12.49 -1.90 10.54
C LEU A 129 -12.89 -2.28 11.98
N GLY A 130 -14.09 -2.81 12.19
CA GLY A 130 -14.66 -3.06 13.52
C GLY A 130 -14.96 -1.76 14.30
N LYS A 131 -14.96 -1.83 15.65
CA LYS A 131 -15.21 -0.68 16.54
C LYS A 131 -14.05 0.31 16.48
N MET A 132 -14.03 1.19 15.49
CA MET A 132 -13.32 2.46 15.56
C MET A 132 -14.25 3.49 16.20
N ASP A 133 -13.80 4.13 17.28
CA ASP A 133 -14.35 5.45 17.63
C ASP A 133 -14.09 6.38 16.45
N GLN A 134 -15.16 6.92 15.88
CA GLN A 134 -15.10 7.90 14.79
C GLN A 134 -14.41 9.18 15.31
N ALA A 135 -13.09 9.21 15.34
CA ALA A 135 -12.33 10.34 15.83
C ALA A 135 -11.22 10.70 14.85
N ASN A 136 -11.48 11.74 14.04
CA ASN A 136 -10.55 12.56 13.23
C ASN A 136 -9.50 11.84 12.36
N ASP A 137 -9.10 12.40 11.21
CA ASP A 137 -8.19 11.74 10.25
C ASP A 137 -6.81 11.33 10.82
N SER A 138 -6.33 12.03 11.87
CA SER A 138 -5.15 11.63 12.65
C SER A 138 -5.32 10.30 13.41
N GLY A 139 -6.57 9.98 13.77
CA GLY A 139 -6.95 8.74 14.45
C GLY A 139 -6.84 7.53 13.54
N LEU A 140 -7.15 7.66 12.25
CA LEU A 140 -7.03 6.54 11.29
C LEU A 140 -5.57 6.13 11.10
N ALA A 141 -4.64 7.07 10.91
CA ALA A 141 -3.22 6.75 10.78
C ALA A 141 -2.66 6.07 12.06
N SER A 142 -3.04 6.59 13.23
CA SER A 142 -2.68 6.00 14.53
C SER A 142 -3.28 4.60 14.71
N TYR A 143 -4.54 4.42 14.32
CA TYR A 143 -5.24 3.13 14.36
C TYR A 143 -4.55 2.11 13.47
N VAL A 144 -4.31 2.44 12.19
CA VAL A 144 -3.68 1.52 11.23
C VAL A 144 -2.26 1.16 11.67
N ALA A 145 -1.50 2.11 12.23
CA ALA A 145 -0.20 1.83 12.85
C ALA A 145 -0.32 0.85 14.04
N GLY A 146 -1.35 1.01 14.88
CA GLY A 146 -1.66 0.11 15.99
C GLY A 146 -2.17 -1.27 15.57
N GLN A 147 -2.66 -1.40 14.33
CA GLN A 147 -3.12 -2.66 13.75
C GLN A 147 -2.00 -3.49 13.13
N ILE A 148 -0.78 -2.99 12.99
CA ILE A 148 0.35 -3.82 12.52
C ILE A 148 0.55 -4.99 13.49
N ASP A 149 0.54 -6.21 12.95
CA ASP A 149 0.71 -7.41 13.74
C ASP A 149 2.21 -7.67 13.99
N ARG A 150 2.57 -7.79 15.27
CA ARG A 150 3.95 -8.03 15.72
C ARG A 150 4.29 -9.51 15.81
N THR A 151 3.30 -10.38 15.65
CA THR A 151 3.41 -11.84 15.84
C THR A 151 3.64 -12.59 14.53
N LEU A 152 3.80 -11.85 13.42
CA LEU A 152 3.99 -12.42 12.09
C LEU A 152 5.15 -13.40 12.05
N SER A 153 4.94 -14.51 11.36
CA SER A 153 5.97 -15.46 11.00
C SER A 153 5.74 -16.01 9.60
N TRP A 154 6.58 -16.96 9.17
CA TRP A 154 6.45 -17.62 7.88
C TRP A 154 5.11 -18.33 7.67
N LYS A 155 4.37 -18.66 8.75
CA LYS A 155 3.00 -19.19 8.65
C LYS A 155 2.06 -18.16 8.03
N ASP A 156 2.26 -16.88 8.29
CA ASP A 156 1.43 -15.79 7.78
C ASP A 156 1.72 -15.52 6.30
N VAL A 157 2.94 -15.80 5.83
CA VAL A 157 3.27 -15.81 4.40
C VAL A 157 2.50 -16.93 3.69
N LYS A 158 2.48 -18.15 4.26
CA LYS A 158 1.68 -19.27 3.74
C LYS A 158 0.18 -18.96 3.75
N TRP A 159 -0.30 -18.31 4.81
CA TRP A 159 -1.68 -17.85 4.87
C TRP A 159 -1.97 -16.82 3.76
N LEU A 160 -1.10 -15.85 3.52
CA LEU A 160 -1.29 -14.87 2.44
C LEU A 160 -1.35 -15.55 1.06
N GLN A 161 -0.49 -16.55 0.82
CA GLN A 161 -0.54 -17.39 -0.38
C GLN A 161 -1.85 -18.16 -0.54
N SER A 162 -2.56 -18.45 0.56
CA SER A 162 -3.84 -19.16 0.52
C SER A 162 -5.02 -18.28 0.09
N ILE A 163 -4.89 -16.95 0.23
CA ILE A 163 -5.97 -16.00 -0.08
C ILE A 163 -5.81 -15.30 -1.43
N THR A 164 -4.65 -15.35 -2.08
CA THR A 164 -4.41 -14.76 -3.40
C THR A 164 -3.55 -15.65 -4.29
N THR A 165 -3.80 -15.56 -5.60
CA THR A 165 -2.96 -16.19 -6.62
C THR A 165 -1.95 -15.22 -7.22
N MET A 166 -1.97 -13.93 -6.84
CA MET A 166 -0.97 -12.97 -7.29
C MET A 166 0.42 -13.36 -6.77
N PRO A 167 1.49 -13.15 -7.56
CA PRO A 167 2.85 -13.25 -7.07
C PRO A 167 3.06 -12.40 -5.80
N ILE A 168 3.78 -12.95 -4.82
CA ILE A 168 4.12 -12.27 -3.57
C ILE A 168 5.63 -12.00 -3.55
N LEU A 169 5.99 -10.73 -3.54
CA LEU A 169 7.34 -10.24 -3.29
C LEU A 169 7.51 -10.01 -1.79
N VAL A 170 8.47 -10.69 -1.16
CA VAL A 170 8.87 -10.41 0.21
C VAL A 170 9.77 -9.17 0.21
N LYS A 171 9.33 -8.11 0.88
CA LYS A 171 10.03 -6.84 1.00
C LYS A 171 10.47 -6.64 2.45
N GLY A 172 11.76 -6.69 2.71
CA GLY A 172 12.32 -6.42 4.04
C GLY A 172 13.66 -7.10 4.24
#